data_AF-A0A2V2GME6-F1
#
_entry.id   AF-A0A2V2GME6-F1
#
_cell.length_a   1.000
_cell.length_b   1.000
_cell.length_c   1.000
_cell.angle_alpha   90.00
_cell.angle_beta   90.00
_cell.angle_gamma   90.00
#
_symmetry.space_group_name_H-M   'P 1'
#
loop_
_entity.id
_entity.type
_entity.pdbx_description
1 polymer ?
#
loop_
_entity_poly.entity_id
_entity_poly.type
_entity_poly.pdbx_seq_one_letter_code
_entity_poly.pdbx_strand_id
1 'polypeptide(L)'
;MKMYSKRILTSALALGMCIGMTACGEDKTTDETTTETTAVTTTASETAAETTVETTAPETEEEKIGINQDLVSEYGLTFAEIKAKHGNIIDIATPYGGWFFKFETGYGWYSFYGDYDYDNQNWKPIEGTDKSAPLPKDNYICIWIDGIDITDFLVGDFDTISVKELENIDGMHLDSNGESYMDFSDKYVATFSYDEFSHEKTGFTGDKTGVYINHKKEDVIDHDSFVNIQLWASFADKYLGTTANEKQPTDAG
;
A
#
# COMPACT_ATOMS: atom_id res chain seq x y z
N MET A 1 10.26 -26.07 -16.37
CA MET A 1 11.15 -24.92 -16.62
C MET A 1 10.29 -23.83 -17.24
N LYS A 2 9.84 -22.86 -16.45
CA LYS A 2 9.05 -21.71 -16.91
C LYS A 2 9.88 -20.47 -16.63
N MET A 3 10.15 -19.68 -17.66
CA MET A 3 10.93 -18.44 -17.58
C MET A 3 10.07 -17.32 -16.99
N TYR A 4 10.53 -16.74 -15.87
CA TYR A 4 9.96 -15.52 -15.33
C TYR A 4 10.42 -14.32 -16.18
N SER A 5 9.45 -13.60 -16.74
CA SER A 5 9.68 -12.38 -17.52
C SER A 5 9.79 -11.20 -16.56
N LYS A 6 11.02 -10.74 -16.30
CA LYS A 6 11.27 -9.47 -15.59
C LYS A 6 10.64 -8.31 -16.37
N ARG A 7 9.64 -7.63 -15.80
CA ARG A 7 9.11 -6.37 -16.33
C ARG A 7 9.89 -5.21 -15.72
N ILE A 8 10.31 -4.29 -16.59
CA ILE A 8 11.15 -3.13 -16.28
C ILE A 8 10.26 -2.05 -15.67
N LEU A 9 10.54 -1.67 -14.43
CA LEU A 9 9.93 -0.53 -13.73
C LEU A 9 10.37 0.77 -14.42
N THR A 10 9.43 1.58 -14.92
CA THR A 10 9.73 2.90 -15.49
C THR A 10 9.28 3.96 -14.48
N SER A 11 10.24 4.56 -13.79
CA SER A 11 10.02 5.65 -12.82
C SER A 11 9.83 6.99 -13.53
N ALA A 12 8.70 7.67 -13.28
CA ALA A 12 8.42 9.00 -13.80
C ALA A 12 8.96 10.08 -12.84
N LEU A 13 9.73 11.03 -13.40
CA LEU A 13 10.35 12.17 -12.72
C LEU A 13 9.31 13.14 -12.12
N ALA A 14 9.55 13.55 -10.87
CA ALA A 14 8.90 14.70 -10.24
C ALA A 14 9.48 16.03 -10.77
N LEU A 15 8.62 16.93 -11.23
CA LEU A 15 8.95 18.30 -11.64
C LEU A 15 8.77 19.25 -10.46
N GLY A 16 9.89 19.71 -9.88
CA GLY A 16 9.92 20.76 -8.86
C GLY A 16 9.61 22.14 -9.47
N MET A 17 8.58 22.79 -8.94
CA MET A 17 8.29 24.21 -9.20
C MET A 17 9.20 25.10 -8.34
N CYS A 18 10.14 25.77 -8.99
CA CYS A 18 10.87 26.91 -8.41
C CYS A 18 10.05 28.20 -8.58
N ILE A 19 9.87 28.95 -7.49
CA ILE A 19 9.48 30.37 -7.54
C ILE A 19 10.66 31.20 -7.03
N GLY A 20 11.04 32.20 -7.83
CA GLY A 20 12.30 32.93 -7.70
C GLY A 20 12.27 34.22 -6.87
N MET A 21 13.49 34.57 -6.46
CA MET A 21 14.15 35.88 -6.37
C MET A 21 13.37 37.13 -5.94
N THR A 22 13.94 37.83 -4.95
CA THR A 22 14.36 39.24 -5.08
C THR A 22 15.60 39.53 -4.22
N ALA A 23 16.55 40.24 -4.82
CA ALA A 23 17.79 40.77 -4.24
C ALA A 23 17.59 42.15 -3.58
N CYS A 24 18.44 42.55 -2.63
CA CYS A 24 19.32 43.75 -2.69
C CYS A 24 20.04 44.05 -1.35
N GLY A 25 21.27 44.59 -1.43
CA GLY A 25 21.97 45.40 -0.42
C GLY A 25 23.18 44.71 0.26
N GLU A 26 24.42 44.92 -0.21
CA GLU A 26 25.45 45.90 0.27
C GLU A 26 25.92 45.60 1.71
N ASP A 27 27.21 45.59 2.11
CA ASP A 27 28.53 45.93 1.57
C ASP A 27 29.57 45.44 2.63
N LYS A 28 30.87 45.44 2.28
CA LYS A 28 32.09 45.46 3.12
C LYS A 28 33.07 44.25 3.13
N THR A 29 34.02 44.36 2.20
CA THR A 29 35.50 44.51 2.36
C THR A 29 36.37 43.51 3.16
N THR A 30 37.52 43.23 2.50
CA THR A 30 38.88 42.79 2.97
C THR A 30 39.02 41.33 3.44
N ASP A 31 40.07 40.56 3.14
CA ASP A 31 41.46 40.89 2.76
C ASP A 31 42.15 39.69 2.07
N GLU A 32 43.32 39.97 1.51
CA GLU A 32 44.26 39.16 0.73
C GLU A 32 44.55 37.72 1.21
N THR A 33 44.85 36.82 0.27
CA THR A 33 45.76 35.69 0.54
C THR A 33 46.61 35.38 -0.69
N THR A 34 47.91 35.64 -0.52
CA THR A 34 49.00 35.36 -1.47
C THR A 34 49.53 33.94 -1.25
N THR A 35 49.71 33.24 -2.36
CA THR A 35 50.41 31.96 -2.56
C THR A 35 51.80 31.91 -1.92
N GLU A 36 52.22 30.76 -1.37
CA GLU A 36 53.51 30.16 -1.72
C GLU A 36 53.68 28.70 -1.25
N THR A 37 54.41 27.96 -2.08
CA THR A 37 54.72 26.53 -2.08
C THR A 37 56.04 26.27 -1.38
N THR A 38 56.19 25.22 -0.56
CA THR A 38 57.47 24.47 -0.49
C THR A 38 57.30 23.05 0.06
N ALA A 39 57.90 22.09 -0.64
CA ALA A 39 57.98 20.68 -0.28
C ALA A 39 59.15 20.40 0.69
N VAL A 40 59.00 19.42 1.58
CA VAL A 40 60.14 18.70 2.20
C VAL A 40 59.80 17.21 2.30
N THR A 41 60.66 16.40 1.69
CA THR A 41 60.70 14.93 1.73
C THR A 41 61.55 14.47 2.92
N THR A 42 61.09 13.48 3.68
CA THR A 42 61.94 12.70 4.59
C THR A 42 61.54 11.23 4.56
N THR A 43 62.53 10.35 4.38
CA THR A 43 62.42 8.88 4.27
C THR A 43 62.97 8.21 5.55
N ALA A 44 62.26 7.20 6.09
CA ALA A 44 62.77 6.00 6.80
C ALA A 44 61.57 5.28 7.49
N SER A 45 61.12 4.12 7.03
CA SER A 45 61.51 2.74 7.38
C SER A 45 61.05 2.28 8.78
N GLU A 46 60.07 1.38 8.85
CA GLU A 46 60.17 0.03 9.46
C GLU A 46 58.82 -0.74 9.50
N THR A 47 58.89 -1.98 9.02
CA THR A 47 58.15 -3.23 9.29
C THR A 47 57.04 -3.25 10.36
N ALA A 48 55.83 -3.75 10.00
CA ALA A 48 55.18 -4.93 10.62
C ALA A 48 53.69 -5.10 10.23
N ALA A 49 53.29 -6.37 10.18
CA ALA A 49 51.94 -6.94 10.15
C ALA A 49 51.17 -6.92 8.81
N GLU A 50 51.27 -8.04 8.09
CA GLU A 50 50.16 -8.55 7.28
C GLU A 50 48.99 -8.85 8.22
N THR A 51 48.10 -7.87 8.40
CA THR A 51 46.76 -8.14 8.87
C THR A 51 45.99 -8.67 7.66
N THR A 52 45.84 -9.99 7.57
CA THR A 52 44.77 -10.58 6.78
C THR A 52 43.45 -10.06 7.34
N VAL A 53 42.96 -8.98 6.74
CA VAL A 53 41.56 -8.56 6.90
C VAL A 53 40.76 -9.66 6.23
N GLU A 54 40.22 -10.56 7.06
CA GLU A 54 39.12 -11.42 6.66
C GLU A 54 38.00 -10.47 6.22
N THR A 55 37.95 -10.24 4.90
CA THR A 55 36.90 -9.45 4.29
C THR A 55 35.69 -10.37 4.31
N THR A 56 35.00 -10.42 5.44
CA THR A 56 33.62 -10.90 5.47
C THR A 56 32.91 -10.01 4.46
N ALA A 57 32.52 -10.61 3.33
CA ALA A 57 31.63 -9.94 2.39
C ALA A 57 30.47 -9.38 3.23
N PRO A 58 29.99 -8.16 2.96
CA PRO A 58 28.79 -7.70 3.62
C PRO A 58 27.75 -8.78 3.39
N GLU A 59 27.21 -9.34 4.47
CA GLU A 59 25.99 -10.14 4.40
C GLU A 59 25.07 -9.32 3.51
N THR A 60 24.74 -9.91 2.36
CA THR A 60 23.83 -9.26 1.41
C THR A 60 22.59 -9.02 2.25
N GLU A 61 22.24 -7.76 2.54
CA GLU A 61 21.02 -7.45 3.28
C GLU A 61 19.93 -8.28 2.63
N GLU A 62 19.46 -9.32 3.34
CA GLU A 62 18.37 -10.14 2.85
C GLU A 62 17.27 -9.15 2.50
N GLU A 63 16.78 -9.23 1.26
CA GLU A 63 15.82 -8.26 0.74
C GLU A 63 14.61 -8.26 1.68
N LYS A 64 14.53 -7.22 2.53
CA LYS A 64 13.65 -7.26 3.70
C LYS A 64 12.22 -7.28 3.19
N ILE A 65 11.47 -8.30 3.62
CA ILE A 65 10.05 -8.41 3.31
C ILE A 65 9.32 -7.17 3.86
N GLY A 66 8.47 -6.57 3.03
CA GLY A 66 7.71 -5.36 3.37
C GLY A 66 6.29 -5.41 2.83
N ILE A 67 5.52 -4.35 3.07
CA ILE A 67 4.15 -4.19 2.54
C ILE A 67 4.18 -3.38 1.25
N ASN A 68 3.43 -3.83 0.25
CA ASN A 68 3.24 -3.12 -1.01
C ASN A 68 2.51 -1.79 -0.80
N GLN A 69 3.26 -0.68 -0.84
CA GLN A 69 2.71 0.66 -0.63
C GLN A 69 1.82 1.14 -1.77
N ASP A 70 2.02 0.66 -3.00
CA ASP A 70 1.15 1.00 -4.13
C ASP A 70 -0.27 0.46 -3.91
N LEU A 71 -0.39 -0.72 -3.30
CA LEU A 71 -1.67 -1.32 -2.90
C LEU A 71 -2.27 -0.57 -1.71
N VAL A 72 -1.48 -0.28 -0.67
CA VAL A 72 -1.93 0.47 0.51
C VAL A 72 -2.54 1.82 0.11
N SER A 73 -1.93 2.50 -0.87
CA SER A 73 -2.41 3.80 -1.38
C SER A 73 -3.75 3.76 -2.10
N GLU A 74 -4.25 2.58 -2.49
CA GLU A 74 -5.57 2.43 -3.13
C GLU A 74 -6.72 2.47 -2.15
N TYR A 75 -6.43 2.14 -0.89
CA TYR A 75 -7.42 2.15 0.15
C TYR A 75 -7.89 3.58 0.40
N GLY A 76 -9.20 3.81 0.38
CA GLY A 76 -9.77 5.14 0.47
C GLY A 76 -9.85 5.92 -0.84
N LEU A 77 -9.30 5.42 -1.96
CA LEU A 77 -9.51 6.05 -3.26
C LEU A 77 -10.97 5.95 -3.69
N THR A 78 -11.40 6.92 -4.50
CA THR A 78 -12.72 6.92 -5.11
C THR A 78 -12.83 5.87 -6.21
N PHE A 79 -14.06 5.47 -6.55
CA PHE A 79 -14.33 4.57 -7.68
C PHE A 79 -13.76 5.09 -8.99
N ALA A 80 -13.85 6.40 -9.25
CA ALA A 80 -13.28 7.00 -10.46
C ALA A 80 -11.74 6.87 -10.50
N GLU A 81 -11.06 7.04 -9.37
CA GLU A 81 -9.60 6.89 -9.27
C GLU A 81 -9.16 5.44 -9.43
N ILE A 82 -9.84 4.49 -8.76
CA ILE A 82 -9.57 3.05 -8.92
C ILE A 82 -9.81 2.63 -10.37
N LYS A 83 -10.92 3.05 -10.98
CA LYS A 83 -11.21 2.75 -12.40
C LYS A 83 -10.15 3.35 -13.33
N ALA A 84 -9.66 4.56 -13.06
CA ALA A 84 -8.60 5.17 -13.85
C ALA A 84 -7.27 4.40 -13.73
N LYS A 85 -6.97 3.82 -12.56
CA LYS A 85 -5.75 3.06 -12.28
C LYS A 85 -5.80 1.62 -12.82
N HIS A 86 -6.94 0.93 -12.66
CA HIS A 86 -7.06 -0.51 -12.95
C HIS A 86 -7.93 -0.87 -14.15
N GLY A 87 -8.46 0.14 -14.85
CA GLY A 87 -9.24 -0.06 -16.06
C GLY A 87 -10.71 -0.40 -15.79
N ASN A 88 -11.30 -1.19 -16.68
CA ASN A 88 -12.73 -1.52 -16.60
C ASN A 88 -13.03 -2.61 -15.57
N ILE A 89 -14.28 -2.65 -15.11
CA ILE A 89 -14.80 -3.77 -14.34
C ILE A 89 -14.93 -4.97 -15.29
N ILE A 90 -14.36 -6.11 -14.90
CA ILE A 90 -14.41 -7.37 -15.65
C ILE A 90 -15.29 -8.42 -14.98
N ASP A 91 -15.62 -8.23 -13.70
CA ASP A 91 -16.48 -9.15 -12.98
C ASP A 91 -17.15 -8.50 -11.75
N ILE A 92 -18.22 -9.12 -11.28
CA ILE A 92 -18.92 -8.79 -10.05
C ILE A 92 -19.25 -10.04 -9.24
N ALA A 93 -19.11 -9.91 -7.93
CA ALA A 93 -19.54 -10.89 -6.93
C ALA A 93 -20.30 -10.20 -5.80
N THR A 94 -21.11 -10.98 -5.07
CA THR A 94 -21.81 -10.51 -3.87
C THR A 94 -21.43 -11.29 -2.60
N PRO A 95 -20.13 -11.44 -2.28
CA PRO A 95 -19.74 -12.08 -1.04
C PRO A 95 -20.17 -11.19 0.14
N TYR A 96 -20.44 -11.83 1.28
CA TYR A 96 -20.74 -11.16 2.55
C TYR A 96 -21.95 -10.20 2.53
N GLY A 97 -22.80 -10.26 1.51
CA GLY A 97 -23.96 -9.39 1.33
C GLY A 97 -23.66 -8.00 0.78
N GLY A 98 -22.43 -7.72 0.35
CA GLY A 98 -22.02 -6.47 -0.31
C GLY A 98 -21.73 -6.64 -1.80
N TRP A 99 -21.54 -5.55 -2.53
CA TRP A 99 -21.14 -5.56 -3.95
C TRP A 99 -19.63 -5.45 -4.10
N PHE A 100 -19.04 -6.42 -4.79
CA PHE A 100 -17.59 -6.50 -5.01
C PHE A 100 -17.28 -6.54 -6.50
N PHE A 101 -16.39 -5.67 -6.93
CA PHE A 101 -16.07 -5.43 -8.35
C PHE A 101 -14.61 -5.80 -8.62
N LYS A 102 -14.39 -6.60 -9.65
CA LYS A 102 -13.04 -6.95 -10.13
C LYS A 102 -12.67 -6.09 -11.31
N PHE A 103 -11.47 -5.52 -11.30
CA PHE A 103 -10.93 -4.68 -12.38
C PHE A 103 -9.89 -5.42 -13.22
N GLU A 104 -9.61 -4.94 -14.44
CA GLU A 104 -8.67 -5.55 -15.40
C GLU A 104 -7.28 -5.81 -14.79
N THR A 105 -6.75 -4.84 -14.05
CA THR A 105 -5.43 -4.94 -13.39
C THR A 105 -5.50 -4.67 -11.89
N GLY A 106 -6.65 -4.90 -11.26
CA GLY A 106 -6.83 -4.75 -9.81
C GLY A 106 -6.17 -5.87 -9.02
N TYR A 107 -5.79 -5.60 -7.76
CA TYR A 107 -5.16 -6.57 -6.87
C TYR A 107 -6.13 -7.63 -6.32
N GLY A 108 -7.44 -7.34 -6.36
CA GLY A 108 -8.47 -8.23 -5.83
C GLY A 108 -9.87 -7.74 -6.20
N TRP A 109 -10.82 -8.01 -5.30
CA TRP A 109 -12.21 -7.57 -5.41
C TRP A 109 -12.45 -6.33 -4.56
N TYR A 110 -12.84 -5.24 -5.19
CA TYR A 110 -13.00 -3.94 -4.53
C TYR A 110 -14.47 -3.73 -4.16
N SER A 111 -14.72 -3.26 -2.94
CA SER A 111 -16.04 -2.83 -2.49
C SER A 111 -15.99 -1.38 -2.05
N PHE A 112 -17.00 -0.62 -2.47
CA PHE A 112 -17.05 0.82 -2.29
C PHE A 112 -18.22 1.20 -1.39
N TYR A 113 -17.97 2.08 -0.43
CA TYR A 113 -18.96 2.68 0.42
C TYR A 113 -19.76 3.75 -0.32
N GLY A 114 -21.08 3.61 -0.31
CA GLY A 114 -22.02 4.55 -0.90
C GLY A 114 -23.43 3.97 -0.99
N ASP A 115 -24.34 4.76 -1.56
CA ASP A 115 -25.77 4.41 -1.67
C ASP A 115 -26.07 3.69 -2.99
N TYR A 116 -26.28 2.38 -2.95
CA TYR A 116 -26.52 1.57 -4.15
C TYR A 116 -28.00 1.47 -4.50
N ASP A 117 -28.30 1.40 -5.80
CA ASP A 117 -29.64 1.10 -6.27
C ASP A 117 -29.90 -0.41 -6.23
N TYR A 118 -30.73 -0.85 -5.29
CA TYR A 118 -31.09 -2.25 -5.14
C TYR A 118 -32.20 -2.70 -6.10
N ASP A 119 -32.80 -1.80 -6.88
CA ASP A 119 -33.73 -2.16 -7.94
C ASP A 119 -32.97 -2.67 -9.18
N ASN A 120 -33.08 -3.96 -9.44
CA ASN A 120 -32.36 -4.62 -10.54
C ASN A 120 -32.77 -4.12 -11.94
N GLN A 121 -33.88 -3.40 -12.07
CA GLN A 121 -34.29 -2.80 -13.35
C GLN A 121 -33.40 -1.62 -13.74
N ASN A 122 -32.71 -1.00 -12.78
CA ASN A 122 -31.82 0.15 -12.99
C ASN A 122 -30.35 -0.25 -13.14
N TRP A 123 -30.03 -1.54 -12.99
CA TRP A 123 -28.67 -2.03 -13.07
C TRP A 123 -28.09 -1.82 -14.47
N LYS A 124 -26.82 -1.41 -14.49
CA LYS A 124 -26.08 -1.14 -15.73
C LYS A 124 -25.36 -2.42 -16.15
N PRO A 125 -25.29 -2.71 -17.46
CA PRO A 125 -24.46 -3.80 -17.95
C PRO A 125 -22.99 -3.53 -17.65
N ILE A 126 -22.25 -4.56 -17.28
CA ILE A 126 -20.79 -4.52 -17.19
C ILE A 126 -20.23 -4.86 -18.58
N GLU A 127 -19.52 -3.91 -19.18
CA GLU A 127 -18.96 -4.05 -20.53
C GLU A 127 -18.08 -5.31 -20.64
N GLY A 128 -18.27 -6.08 -21.70
CA GLY A 128 -17.51 -7.32 -21.93
C GLY A 128 -18.00 -8.55 -21.14
N THR A 129 -19.09 -8.43 -20.38
CA THR A 129 -19.68 -9.55 -19.62
C THR A 129 -21.17 -9.72 -19.95
N ASP A 130 -21.77 -10.82 -19.49
CA ASP A 130 -23.22 -11.06 -19.49
C ASP A 130 -23.92 -10.58 -18.21
N LYS A 131 -23.18 -9.86 -17.34
CA LYS A 131 -23.64 -9.43 -16.02
C LYS A 131 -24.09 -7.96 -16.03
N SER A 132 -25.02 -7.66 -15.13
CA SER A 132 -25.44 -6.30 -14.80
C SER A 132 -25.35 -6.08 -13.29
N ALA A 133 -25.09 -4.85 -12.89
CA ALA A 133 -24.87 -4.49 -11.49
C ALA A 133 -25.31 -3.07 -11.16
N PRO A 134 -25.55 -2.76 -9.88
CA PRO A 134 -25.61 -1.38 -9.42
C PRO A 134 -24.18 -0.84 -9.36
N LEU A 135 -23.75 -0.16 -10.42
CA LEU A 135 -22.39 0.37 -10.48
C LEU A 135 -22.18 1.48 -9.42
N PRO A 136 -21.00 1.54 -8.78
CA PRO A 136 -20.67 2.63 -7.85
C PRO A 136 -20.71 3.98 -8.59
N LYS A 137 -21.06 5.05 -7.86
CA LYS A 137 -20.86 6.41 -8.39
C LYS A 137 -19.39 6.76 -8.30
N ASP A 138 -18.94 7.68 -9.16
CA ASP A 138 -17.54 8.12 -9.26
C ASP A 138 -16.91 8.49 -7.91
N ASN A 139 -17.68 9.05 -6.98
CA ASN A 139 -17.21 9.50 -5.67
C ASN A 139 -17.33 8.45 -4.55
N TYR A 140 -17.73 7.21 -4.84
CA TYR A 140 -17.83 6.15 -3.81
C TYR A 140 -16.43 5.70 -3.40
N ILE A 141 -16.24 5.48 -2.10
CA ILE A 141 -14.90 5.30 -1.51
C ILE A 141 -14.60 3.82 -1.33
N CYS A 142 -13.43 3.36 -1.78
CA CYS A 142 -12.97 2.00 -1.53
C CYS A 142 -12.78 1.77 -0.02
N ILE A 143 -13.51 0.79 0.54
CA ILE A 143 -13.43 0.43 1.97
C ILE A 143 -13.03 -1.02 2.20
N TRP A 144 -12.91 -1.81 1.13
CA TRP A 144 -12.55 -3.21 1.22
C TRP A 144 -11.94 -3.69 -0.10
N ILE A 145 -10.80 -4.36 -0.02
CA ILE A 145 -10.20 -5.15 -1.09
C ILE A 145 -10.08 -6.61 -0.61
N ASP A 146 -10.83 -7.51 -1.23
CA ASP A 146 -10.94 -8.93 -0.87
C ASP A 146 -10.16 -9.81 -1.85
N GLY A 147 -9.54 -10.88 -1.32
CA GLY A 147 -8.86 -11.89 -2.13
C GLY A 147 -7.61 -11.37 -2.83
N ILE A 148 -6.84 -10.51 -2.17
CA ILE A 148 -5.52 -10.08 -2.64
C ILE A 148 -4.55 -11.26 -2.53
N ASP A 149 -3.79 -11.55 -3.58
CA ASP A 149 -2.71 -12.54 -3.50
C ASP A 149 -1.65 -12.09 -2.49
N ILE A 150 -1.17 -12.98 -1.61
CA ILE A 150 -0.13 -12.60 -0.64
C ILE A 150 1.11 -12.02 -1.31
N THR A 151 1.40 -12.43 -2.55
CA THR A 151 2.54 -11.93 -3.35
C THR A 151 2.30 -10.55 -3.95
N ASP A 152 1.06 -10.08 -4.02
CA ASP A 152 0.72 -8.70 -4.34
C ASP A 152 0.73 -7.81 -3.09
N PHE A 153 0.48 -8.39 -1.90
CA PHE A 153 0.50 -7.68 -0.63
C PHE A 153 1.92 -7.50 -0.07
N LEU A 154 2.75 -8.54 -0.12
CA LEU A 154 4.13 -8.52 0.36
C LEU A 154 5.10 -8.22 -0.78
N VAL A 155 6.07 -7.35 -0.50
CA VAL A 155 7.23 -7.13 -1.37
C VAL A 155 8.46 -7.85 -0.80
N GLY A 156 9.32 -8.36 -1.68
CA GLY A 156 10.50 -9.15 -1.32
C GLY A 156 10.33 -10.64 -1.63
N ASP A 157 11.44 -11.36 -1.68
CA ASP A 157 11.45 -12.80 -1.95
C ASP A 157 11.16 -13.61 -0.67
N PHE A 158 10.14 -14.46 -0.71
CA PHE A 158 9.82 -15.39 0.38
C PHE A 158 9.22 -16.69 -0.18
N ASP A 159 9.51 -17.83 0.44
CA ASP A 159 8.78 -19.09 0.20
C ASP A 159 7.62 -19.23 1.21
N THR A 160 7.93 -18.95 2.48
CA THR A 160 6.99 -18.94 3.59
C THR A 160 7.40 -17.87 4.59
N ILE A 161 6.43 -17.30 5.30
CA ILE A 161 6.64 -16.38 6.41
C ILE A 161 5.73 -16.79 7.59
N SER A 162 6.22 -16.66 8.82
CA SER A 162 5.42 -16.85 10.03
C SER A 162 4.63 -15.59 10.39
N VAL A 163 3.59 -15.73 11.21
CA VAL A 163 2.80 -14.60 11.72
C VAL A 163 3.68 -13.64 12.52
N LYS A 164 4.63 -14.18 13.28
CA LYS A 164 5.57 -13.38 14.07
C LYS A 164 6.56 -12.60 13.21
N GLU A 165 7.00 -13.17 12.08
CA GLU A 165 7.85 -12.44 11.14
C GLU A 165 7.10 -11.29 10.47
N LEU A 166 5.82 -11.48 10.13
CA LEU A 166 4.96 -10.41 9.63
C LEU A 166 4.74 -9.29 10.67
N GLU A 167 4.57 -9.63 11.94
CA GLU A 167 4.48 -8.65 13.04
C GLU A 167 5.75 -7.80 13.17
N ASN A 168 6.90 -8.29 12.71
CA ASN A 168 8.16 -7.53 12.72
C ASN A 168 8.30 -6.57 11.52
N ILE A 169 7.37 -6.57 10.58
CA ILE A 169 7.33 -5.58 9.50
C ILE A 169 6.92 -4.24 10.10
N ASP A 170 7.64 -3.17 9.73
CA ASP A 170 7.42 -1.83 10.30
C ASP A 170 5.96 -1.38 10.10
N GLY A 171 5.32 -0.97 11.19
CA GLY A 171 3.93 -0.52 11.25
C GLY A 171 2.85 -1.61 11.30
N MET A 172 3.21 -2.91 11.23
CA MET A 172 2.26 -4.02 11.41
C MET A 172 2.09 -4.36 12.89
N HIS A 173 0.85 -4.55 13.34
CA HIS A 173 0.55 -4.94 14.73
C HIS A 173 -0.42 -6.12 14.74
N LEU A 174 -0.08 -7.19 15.44
CA LEU A 174 -0.92 -8.39 15.50
C LEU A 174 -2.11 -8.17 16.45
N ASP A 175 -3.32 -8.32 15.92
CA ASP A 175 -4.56 -8.25 16.72
C ASP A 175 -5.00 -9.63 17.21
N SER A 176 -4.94 -10.64 16.33
CA SER A 176 -5.29 -12.03 16.67
C SER A 176 -4.72 -13.04 15.68
N ASN A 177 -4.53 -14.27 16.13
CA ASN A 177 -4.08 -15.40 15.32
C ASN A 177 -4.78 -16.68 15.81
N GLY A 178 -5.34 -17.46 14.89
CA GLY A 178 -5.96 -18.74 15.25
C GLY A 178 -6.72 -19.39 14.11
N GLU A 179 -7.48 -20.43 14.45
CA GLU A 179 -8.38 -21.08 13.50
C GLU A 179 -9.52 -20.11 13.10
N SER A 180 -9.85 -20.10 11.81
CA SER A 180 -11.00 -19.36 11.31
C SER A 180 -12.29 -19.96 11.89
N TYR A 181 -13.16 -19.09 12.40
CA TYR A 181 -14.49 -19.49 12.86
C TYR A 181 -15.43 -19.90 11.71
N MET A 182 -15.05 -19.57 10.48
CA MET A 182 -15.78 -19.93 9.27
C MET A 182 -15.11 -21.14 8.63
N ASP A 183 -15.91 -22.13 8.23
CA ASP A 183 -15.45 -23.36 7.56
C ASP A 183 -15.06 -23.04 6.10
N PHE A 184 -13.99 -22.26 5.95
CA PHE A 184 -13.35 -22.00 4.66
C PHE A 184 -12.34 -23.11 4.36
N SER A 185 -11.94 -23.21 3.09
CA SER A 185 -10.77 -24.01 2.69
C SER A 185 -9.51 -23.63 3.47
N ASP A 186 -9.47 -22.41 3.97
CA ASP A 186 -8.35 -21.79 4.68
C ASP A 186 -8.66 -21.79 6.18
N LYS A 187 -8.00 -22.71 6.86
CA LYS A 187 -8.30 -23.11 8.23
C LYS A 187 -7.89 -22.05 9.27
N TYR A 188 -6.94 -21.19 8.95
CA TYR A 188 -6.35 -20.23 9.89
C TYR A 188 -6.43 -18.80 9.36
N VAL A 189 -6.52 -17.86 10.30
CA VAL A 189 -6.51 -16.43 10.01
C VAL A 189 -5.66 -15.69 11.04
N ALA A 190 -4.74 -14.86 10.52
CA ALA A 190 -4.03 -13.86 11.29
C ALA A 190 -4.60 -12.48 10.94
N THR A 191 -5.00 -11.72 11.96
CA THR A 191 -5.55 -10.37 11.81
C THR A 191 -4.55 -9.36 12.34
N PHE A 192 -4.29 -8.33 11.56
CA PHE A 192 -3.38 -7.25 11.90
C PHE A 192 -4.05 -5.88 11.71
N SER A 193 -3.53 -4.89 12.41
CA SER A 193 -3.65 -3.48 12.05
C SER A 193 -2.35 -3.00 11.41
N TYR A 194 -2.45 -1.96 10.57
CA TYR A 194 -1.30 -1.38 9.88
C TYR A 194 -1.34 0.15 9.95
N ASP A 195 -0.25 0.76 10.40
CA ASP A 195 -0.17 2.20 10.70
C ASP A 195 -0.51 3.10 9.50
N GLU A 196 -0.21 2.67 8.27
CA GLU A 196 -0.52 3.42 7.05
C GLU A 196 -2.02 3.50 6.75
N PHE A 197 -2.85 2.59 7.30
CA PHE A 197 -4.32 2.68 7.19
C PHE A 197 -4.95 3.60 8.24
N SER A 198 -4.15 4.32 9.03
CA SER A 198 -4.65 5.25 10.04
C SER A 198 -5.40 6.44 9.44
N HIS A 199 -6.23 7.08 10.28
CA HIS A 199 -7.00 8.26 9.91
C HIS A 199 -6.10 9.41 9.44
N GLU A 200 -4.97 9.60 10.11
CA GLU A 200 -4.05 10.71 9.83
C GLU A 200 -3.44 10.61 8.43
N LYS A 201 -3.26 9.39 7.92
CA LYS A 201 -2.58 9.12 6.65
C LYS A 201 -3.53 8.97 5.48
N THR A 202 -4.68 8.34 5.69
CA THR A 202 -5.65 8.10 4.61
C THR A 202 -6.75 9.16 4.56
N GLY A 203 -6.94 9.94 5.62
CA GLY A 203 -8.12 10.80 5.78
C GLY A 203 -9.42 10.02 6.08
N PHE A 204 -9.34 8.69 6.16
CA PHE A 204 -10.44 7.76 6.38
C PHE A 204 -10.22 6.98 7.69
N THR A 205 -11.26 6.85 8.52
CA THR A 205 -11.36 5.99 9.72
C THR A 205 -10.09 5.46 10.40
N GLY A 206 -9.83 5.92 11.63
CA GLY A 206 -8.72 5.44 12.47
C GLY A 206 -8.88 3.99 12.94
N ASP A 207 -7.74 3.32 13.15
CA ASP A 207 -7.47 2.09 13.92
C ASP A 207 -8.47 0.93 13.78
N LYS A 208 -9.25 0.88 12.70
CA LYS A 208 -10.34 -0.10 12.50
C LYS A 208 -10.31 -0.79 11.15
N THR A 209 -9.41 -0.37 10.26
CA THR A 209 -9.08 -1.15 9.05
C THR A 209 -8.26 -2.35 9.50
N GLY A 210 -8.79 -3.55 9.25
CA GLY A 210 -8.09 -4.79 9.55
C GLY A 210 -7.50 -5.41 8.30
N VAL A 211 -6.31 -5.97 8.43
CA VAL A 211 -5.63 -6.82 7.45
C VAL A 211 -5.80 -8.26 7.90
N TYR A 212 -6.52 -9.06 7.13
CA TYR A 212 -6.83 -10.44 7.43
C TYR A 212 -6.08 -11.33 6.46
N ILE A 213 -5.13 -12.11 6.97
CA ILE A 213 -4.32 -13.03 6.17
C ILE A 213 -4.85 -14.43 6.43
N ASN A 214 -5.44 -15.02 5.40
CA ASN A 214 -6.03 -16.36 5.45
C ASN A 214 -5.01 -17.37 4.92
N HIS A 215 -4.82 -18.47 5.66
CA HIS A 215 -3.82 -19.48 5.36
C HIS A 215 -4.26 -20.88 5.80
N LYS A 216 -3.67 -21.91 5.18
CA LYS A 216 -4.12 -23.30 5.35
C LYS A 216 -3.51 -24.03 6.54
N LYS A 217 -2.31 -23.61 6.95
CA LYS A 217 -1.50 -24.27 7.98
C LYS A 217 -1.20 -23.28 9.10
N GLU A 218 -1.25 -23.73 10.33
CA GLU A 218 -0.91 -22.91 11.50
C GLU A 218 0.45 -22.25 11.33
N ASP A 219 0.51 -20.93 11.49
CA ASP A 219 1.72 -20.11 11.44
C ASP A 219 2.59 -20.25 10.16
N VAL A 220 2.00 -20.72 9.06
CA VAL A 220 2.68 -20.80 7.76
C VAL A 220 1.87 -20.06 6.72
N ILE A 221 2.39 -18.89 6.33
CA ILE A 221 1.86 -18.06 5.25
C ILE A 221 2.76 -18.29 4.05
N ASP A 222 2.19 -18.96 3.04
CA ASP A 222 2.84 -19.33 1.77
C ASP A 222 2.10 -18.67 0.60
N HIS A 223 2.58 -18.85 -0.65
CA HIS A 223 1.99 -18.25 -1.85
C HIS A 223 0.54 -18.65 -2.14
N ASP A 224 -0.02 -19.65 -1.45
CA ASP A 224 -1.44 -19.99 -1.56
C ASP A 224 -2.32 -19.15 -0.62
N SER A 225 -1.71 -18.34 0.24
CA SER A 225 -2.41 -17.48 1.20
C SER A 225 -2.96 -16.24 0.51
N PHE A 226 -4.01 -15.65 1.08
CA PHE A 226 -4.61 -14.42 0.54
C PHE A 226 -4.94 -13.44 1.65
N VAL A 227 -5.03 -12.18 1.25
CA VAL A 227 -5.21 -11.03 2.15
C VAL A 227 -6.53 -10.34 1.85
N ASN A 228 -7.24 -9.98 2.91
CA ASN A 228 -8.38 -9.09 2.86
C ASN A 228 -8.05 -7.84 3.67
N ILE A 229 -8.18 -6.68 3.05
CA ILE A 229 -8.07 -5.38 3.74
C ILE A 229 -9.48 -4.83 3.83
N GLN A 230 -9.99 -4.66 5.05
CA GLN A 230 -11.40 -4.32 5.24
C GLN A 230 -11.64 -3.31 6.36
N LEU A 231 -12.54 -2.37 6.08
CA LEU A 231 -13.31 -1.63 7.06
C LEU A 231 -14.76 -2.06 6.95
N TRP A 232 -15.31 -2.59 8.05
CA TRP A 232 -16.71 -2.96 8.09
C TRP A 232 -17.62 -1.76 7.81
N ALA A 233 -18.65 -1.96 6.98
CA ALA A 233 -19.58 -0.90 6.59
C ALA A 233 -20.22 -0.16 7.77
N SER A 234 -20.46 -0.86 8.89
CA SER A 234 -20.97 -0.27 10.13
C SER A 234 -20.01 0.74 10.77
N PHE A 235 -18.71 0.59 10.55
CA PHE A 235 -17.73 1.62 10.89
C PHE A 235 -17.75 2.71 9.82
N ALA A 236 -17.75 2.36 8.54
CA ALA A 236 -17.81 3.33 7.45
C ALA A 236 -18.94 4.37 7.64
N ASP A 237 -20.15 3.95 8.04
CA ASP A 237 -21.27 4.86 8.36
C ASP A 237 -20.94 5.92 9.41
N LYS A 238 -20.20 5.55 10.46
CA LYS A 238 -19.86 6.46 11.56
C LYS A 238 -18.88 7.56 11.14
N TYR A 239 -18.04 7.27 10.15
CA TYR A 239 -16.88 8.11 9.84
C TYR A 239 -16.92 8.72 8.44
N LEU A 240 -17.68 8.13 7.52
CA LEU A 240 -17.99 8.66 6.19
C LEU A 240 -19.40 9.28 6.15
N GLY A 241 -20.34 8.75 6.94
CA GLY A 241 -21.74 9.21 6.97
C GLY A 241 -21.94 10.63 7.54
N THR A 242 -20.91 11.21 8.16
CA THR A 242 -20.94 12.62 8.65
C THR A 242 -20.51 13.64 7.60
N THR A 243 -19.84 13.25 6.51
CA THR A 243 -19.38 14.20 5.47
C THR A 243 -20.25 14.23 4.22
N ALA A 244 -21.15 13.28 4.02
CA ALA A 244 -22.08 13.29 2.89
C ALA A 244 -23.35 14.14 3.10
N ASN A 245 -23.68 14.53 4.35
CA ASN A 245 -24.90 15.26 4.69
C ASN A 245 -24.71 16.71 5.18
N GLU A 246 -23.50 17.26 5.18
CA GLU A 246 -23.26 18.65 5.62
C GLU A 246 -22.48 19.49 4.60
N LYS A 247 -23.10 19.79 3.45
CA LYS A 247 -22.99 21.06 2.71
C LYS A 247 -24.36 21.29 2.06
N GLN A 248 -25.17 22.30 2.36
CA GLN A 248 -24.89 23.68 2.78
C GLN A 248 -25.92 24.17 3.83
N PRO A 249 -25.59 25.13 4.71
CA PRO A 249 -26.59 26.08 5.16
C PRO A 249 -26.94 26.96 3.95
N THR A 250 -28.13 26.79 3.38
CA THR A 250 -28.73 27.86 2.61
C THR A 250 -29.16 28.93 3.60
N ASP A 251 -28.40 30.01 3.67
CA ASP A 251 -28.92 31.29 4.12
C ASP A 251 -30.21 31.59 3.34
N ALA A 252 -31.36 31.48 4.01
CA ALA A 252 -32.62 32.05 3.58
C ALA A 252 -33.62 32.02 4.75
N GLY A 253 -33.83 33.18 5.39
CA GLY A 253 -34.92 33.42 6.33
C GLY A 253 -34.60 34.43 7.40
#